data_AF-A0A1U7QS44-F1
#
_entry.id   AF-A0A1U7QS44-F1
#
_cell.length_a   1.000
_cell.length_b   1.000
_cell.length_c   1.000
_cell.angle_alpha   90.00
_cell.angle_beta   90.00
_cell.angle_gamma   90.00
#
_symmetry.space_group_name_H-M   'P 1'
#
loop_
_entity.id
_entity.type
_entity.pdbx_description
1 polymer ?
#
loop_
_entity_poly.entity_id
_entity_poly.type
_entity_poly.pdbx_seq_one_letter_code
_entity_poly.pdbx_strand_id
1 'polypeptide(L)'
;MALRGIRVVELAGLAPGPFCGMVLADFGAQVVRVDRPGSGGDVSLLGRGKRSLVLDLKQPRGATVLRRICARVDVLLEPFRCGVMEKLQLGPETLLKVNPKLVYARLSGFGQSGSFSKAAGHDINYVALSGGRNGILKFFPVEDSAHGAVGTATRTKYVRWRVTFLYNLQDSRWGVHGRWRNRTPVLQAAGQRTWTQV
;
A
#
# COMPACT_ATOMS: atom_id res chain seq x y z
N MET A 1 17.42 -11.67 13.55
CA MET A 1 16.52 -10.84 12.73
C MET A 1 15.58 -11.75 11.94
N ALA A 2 14.32 -11.37 11.82
CA ALA A 2 13.25 -12.25 11.33
C ALA A 2 13.35 -12.60 9.83
N LEU A 3 13.95 -11.73 9.01
CA LEU A 3 14.08 -11.92 7.56
C LEU A 3 15.50 -12.26 7.11
N ARG A 4 16.33 -12.77 8.02
CA ARG A 4 17.71 -13.14 7.70
C ARG A 4 17.73 -14.19 6.59
N GLY A 5 18.50 -13.93 5.53
CA GLY A 5 18.66 -14.82 4.38
C GLY A 5 17.64 -14.58 3.25
N ILE A 6 16.62 -13.75 3.48
CA ILE A 6 15.69 -13.34 2.43
C ILE A 6 16.35 -12.30 1.53
N ARG A 7 16.28 -12.52 0.21
CA ARG A 7 16.80 -11.61 -0.82
C ARG A 7 15.65 -10.91 -1.51
N VAL A 8 15.72 -9.59 -1.54
CA VAL A 8 14.67 -8.72 -2.06
C VAL A 8 15.25 -7.85 -3.16
N VAL A 9 14.54 -7.76 -4.28
CA VAL A 9 14.78 -6.75 -5.31
C VAL A 9 13.72 -5.68 -5.21
N GLU A 10 14.14 -4.43 -5.04
CA GLU A 10 13.25 -3.26 -5.06
C GLU A 10 13.45 -2.52 -6.38
N LEU A 11 12.39 -2.33 -7.18
CA LEU A 11 12.47 -1.43 -8.33
C LEU A 11 12.27 0.01 -7.87
N ALA A 12 13.13 0.92 -8.31
CA ALA A 12 13.06 2.32 -7.90
C ALA A 12 11.68 2.94 -8.22
N GLY A 13 11.08 3.55 -7.20
CA GLY A 13 9.79 4.21 -7.27
C GLY A 13 9.66 5.30 -6.22
N LEU A 14 8.43 5.78 -6.03
CA LEU A 14 8.12 6.78 -5.00
C LEU A 14 7.94 6.12 -3.62
N ALA A 15 7.87 6.96 -2.59
CA ALA A 15 7.84 6.66 -1.15
C ALA A 15 7.34 5.27 -0.71
N PRO A 16 6.16 4.74 -1.10
CA PRO A 16 5.69 3.44 -0.62
C PRO A 16 6.62 2.27 -0.98
N GLY A 17 7.25 2.28 -2.15
CA GLY A 17 8.19 1.23 -2.58
C GLY A 17 9.45 1.20 -1.72
N PRO A 18 10.21 2.32 -1.66
CA PRO A 18 11.42 2.43 -0.84
C PRO A 18 11.18 2.26 0.64
N PHE A 19 10.01 2.68 1.16
CA PHE A 19 9.63 2.44 2.55
C PHE A 19 9.43 0.96 2.84
N CYS A 20 8.76 0.21 1.96
CA CYS A 20 8.62 -1.23 2.10
C CYS A 20 10.00 -1.92 2.10
N GLY A 21 10.87 -1.57 1.16
CA GLY A 21 12.23 -2.11 1.11
C GLY A 21 13.06 -1.77 2.36
N MET A 22 12.94 -0.55 2.89
CA MET A 22 13.58 -0.14 4.13
C MET A 22 13.14 -1.01 5.32
N VAL A 23 11.82 -1.21 5.48
CA VAL A 23 11.29 -2.06 6.56
C VAL A 23 11.85 -3.49 6.43
N LEU A 24 11.85 -4.08 5.23
CA LEU A 24 12.41 -5.42 5.02
C LEU A 24 13.91 -5.48 5.38
N ALA A 25 14.68 -4.45 5.01
CA ALA A 25 16.09 -4.35 5.36
C ALA A 25 16.31 -4.23 6.88
N ASP A 26 15.50 -3.41 7.56
CA ASP A 26 15.54 -3.22 9.02
C ASP A 26 15.26 -4.56 9.76
N PHE A 27 14.41 -5.43 9.20
CA PHE A 27 14.16 -6.78 9.71
C PHE A 27 15.17 -7.85 9.23
N GLY A 28 16.27 -7.43 8.58
CA GLY A 28 17.43 -8.26 8.25
C GLY A 28 17.42 -8.91 6.85
N ALA A 29 16.51 -8.51 5.96
CA ALA A 29 16.54 -8.95 4.57
C ALA A 29 17.68 -8.28 3.79
N GLN A 30 18.22 -8.97 2.79
CA GLN A 30 19.18 -8.40 1.84
C GLN A 30 18.41 -7.72 0.71
N VAL A 31 18.34 -6.39 0.76
CA VAL A 31 17.59 -5.61 -0.23
C VAL A 31 18.53 -4.96 -1.23
N VAL A 32 18.30 -5.23 -2.51
CA VAL A 32 18.98 -4.57 -3.64
C VAL A 32 17.97 -3.75 -4.41
N ARG A 33 18.17 -2.43 -4.41
CA ARG A 33 17.39 -1.49 -5.21
C ARG A 33 17.93 -1.42 -6.63
N VAL A 34 17.05 -1.42 -7.61
CA VAL A 34 17.36 -1.24 -9.03
C VAL A 34 16.93 0.15 -9.47
N ASP A 35 17.92 1.01 -9.70
CA ASP A 35 17.74 2.40 -10.11
C ASP A 35 17.85 2.57 -11.62
N ARG A 36 17.18 3.59 -12.15
CA ARG A 36 17.30 3.96 -13.56
C ARG A 36 18.59 4.76 -13.78
N PRO A 37 19.24 4.66 -14.95
CA PRO A 37 20.37 5.52 -15.27
C PRO A 37 20.03 7.00 -15.08
N GLY A 38 20.94 7.75 -14.47
CA GLY A 38 20.77 9.19 -14.24
C GLY A 38 19.88 9.57 -13.05
N SER A 39 19.41 8.62 -12.22
CA SER A 39 18.56 8.93 -11.06
C SER A 39 19.29 9.62 -9.90
N GLY A 40 20.63 9.62 -9.90
CA GLY A 40 21.44 10.13 -8.79
C GLY A 40 21.47 9.25 -7.53
N GLY A 41 20.81 8.07 -7.57
CA GLY A 41 20.66 7.20 -6.40
C GLY A 41 19.65 7.72 -5.38
N ASP A 42 19.35 6.90 -4.35
CA ASP A 42 18.46 7.29 -3.24
C ASP A 42 19.30 7.77 -2.05
N VAL A 43 19.43 9.09 -1.90
CA VAL A 43 20.12 9.73 -0.77
C VAL A 43 19.20 9.99 0.44
N SER A 44 17.94 9.54 0.37
CA SER A 44 17.00 9.71 1.47
C SER A 44 17.22 8.69 2.58
N LEU A 45 16.58 8.92 3.73
CA LEU A 45 16.54 7.94 4.84
C LEU A 45 15.89 6.61 4.42
N LEU A 46 15.08 6.60 3.36
CA LEU A 46 14.45 5.38 2.84
C LEU A 46 15.46 4.47 2.12
N GLY A 47 16.63 4.99 1.75
CA GLY A 47 17.72 4.24 1.14
C GLY A 47 18.52 3.37 2.12
N ARG A 48 18.39 3.59 3.44
CA ARG A 48 19.23 2.96 4.46
C ARG A 48 19.14 1.43 4.45
N GLY A 49 20.24 0.76 4.76
CA GLY A 49 20.30 -0.71 4.86
C GLY A 49 20.19 -1.45 3.52
N LYS A 50 20.05 -0.73 2.39
CA LYS A 50 19.91 -1.30 1.05
C LYS A 50 21.19 -1.13 0.25
N ARG A 51 21.41 -2.05 -0.70
CA ARG A 51 22.39 -1.89 -1.78
C ARG A 51 21.68 -1.35 -3.01
N SER A 52 22.39 -0.69 -3.93
CA SER A 52 21.82 -0.19 -5.19
C SER A 52 22.57 -0.77 -6.40
N LEU A 53 21.84 -0.94 -7.49
CA LEU A 53 22.31 -1.36 -8.81
C LEU A 53 21.62 -0.47 -9.86
N VAL A 54 22.39 0.14 -10.75
CA VAL A 54 21.82 0.92 -11.86
C VAL A 54 21.58 0.02 -13.06
N LEU A 55 20.38 0.08 -13.63
CA LEU A 55 19.98 -0.83 -14.70
C LEU A 55 18.94 -0.18 -15.62
N ASP A 56 19.26 -0.09 -16.92
CA ASP A 56 18.30 0.39 -17.91
C ASP A 56 17.34 -0.72 -18.35
N LEU A 57 16.17 -0.79 -17.72
CA LEU A 57 15.14 -1.77 -18.06
C LEU A 57 14.48 -1.55 -19.41
N LYS A 58 14.68 -0.40 -20.07
CA LYS A 58 14.19 -0.18 -21.44
C LYS A 58 15.04 -0.92 -22.47
N GLN A 59 16.28 -1.26 -22.12
CA GLN A 59 17.15 -2.04 -22.98
C GLN A 59 16.88 -3.54 -22.79
N PRO A 60 16.81 -4.34 -23.87
CA PRO A 60 16.61 -5.80 -23.77
C PRO A 60 17.64 -6.51 -22.89
N ARG A 61 18.89 -6.01 -22.92
CA ARG A 61 19.96 -6.49 -22.04
C ARG A 61 19.65 -6.23 -20.57
N GLY A 62 19.11 -5.04 -20.25
CA GLY A 62 18.76 -4.70 -18.89
C GLY A 62 17.63 -5.56 -18.35
N ALA A 63 16.55 -5.71 -19.12
CA ALA A 63 15.47 -6.63 -18.77
C ALA A 63 15.97 -8.08 -18.57
N THR A 64 16.91 -8.53 -19.41
CA THR A 64 17.52 -9.86 -19.26
C THR A 64 18.33 -10.01 -17.97
N VAL A 65 19.09 -8.99 -17.56
CA VAL A 65 19.82 -9.02 -16.28
C VAL A 65 18.85 -9.08 -15.11
N LEU A 66 17.81 -8.24 -15.10
CA LEU A 66 16.82 -8.27 -14.03
C LEU A 66 16.13 -9.64 -13.95
N ARG A 67 15.73 -10.23 -15.08
CA ARG A 67 15.15 -11.57 -15.13
C ARG A 67 16.08 -12.64 -14.50
N ARG A 68 17.39 -12.55 -14.76
CA ARG A 68 18.40 -13.46 -14.15
C ARG A 68 18.54 -13.24 -12.65
N ILE A 69 18.44 -12.00 -12.17
CA ILE A 69 18.42 -11.71 -10.74
C ILE A 69 17.14 -12.30 -10.13
N CYS A 70 15.98 -12.06 -10.72
CA CYS A 70 14.68 -12.59 -10.25
C CYS A 70 14.62 -14.12 -10.19
N ALA A 71 15.42 -14.82 -10.99
CA ALA A 71 15.58 -16.27 -10.91
C ALA A 71 16.18 -16.77 -9.57
N ARG A 72 16.80 -15.86 -8.80
CA ARG A 72 17.57 -16.20 -7.59
C ARG A 72 17.15 -15.43 -6.36
N VAL A 73 16.12 -14.58 -6.42
CA VAL A 73 15.67 -13.78 -5.26
C VAL A 73 14.31 -14.27 -4.80
N ASP A 74 13.96 -13.91 -3.58
CA ASP A 74 12.77 -14.42 -2.91
C ASP A 74 11.60 -13.44 -3.07
N VAL A 75 11.88 -12.13 -3.16
CA VAL A 75 10.86 -11.09 -3.29
C VAL A 75 11.25 -10.07 -4.37
N LEU A 76 10.27 -9.62 -5.17
CA LEU A 76 10.37 -8.47 -6.05
C LEU A 76 9.31 -7.43 -5.65
N LEU A 77 9.72 -6.17 -5.43
CA LEU A 77 8.83 -5.04 -5.19
C LEU A 77 8.69 -4.20 -6.47
N GLU A 78 7.49 -4.16 -7.04
CA GLU A 78 7.13 -3.39 -8.24
C GLU A 78 6.21 -2.21 -7.87
N PRO A 79 6.68 -0.95 -7.90
CA PRO A 79 5.85 0.23 -7.62
C PRO A 79 5.26 0.88 -8.88
N PHE A 80 5.17 0.15 -9.99
CA PHE A 80 4.72 0.71 -11.27
C PHE A 80 3.21 0.54 -11.47
N ARG A 81 2.67 1.39 -12.34
CA ARG A 81 1.29 1.29 -12.83
C ARG A 81 1.06 -0.01 -13.60
N CYS A 82 -0.19 -0.47 -13.59
CA CYS A 82 -0.60 -1.70 -14.26
C CYS A 82 -0.12 -1.73 -15.74
N GLY A 83 0.48 -2.84 -16.15
CA GLY A 83 0.92 -3.06 -17.52
C GLY A 83 2.33 -2.57 -17.86
N VAL A 84 3.03 -1.87 -16.96
CA VAL A 84 4.41 -1.41 -17.25
C VAL A 84 5.37 -2.59 -17.33
N MET A 85 5.35 -3.48 -16.35
CA MET A 85 6.28 -4.61 -16.32
C MET A 85 5.96 -5.65 -17.39
N GLU A 86 4.69 -5.82 -17.77
CA GLU A 86 4.27 -6.66 -18.88
C GLU A 86 4.85 -6.16 -20.21
N LYS A 87 4.83 -4.84 -20.47
CA LYS A 87 5.47 -4.25 -21.65
C LYS A 87 6.98 -4.46 -21.69
N LEU A 88 7.62 -4.57 -20.53
CA LEU A 88 9.05 -4.86 -20.40
C LEU A 88 9.35 -6.37 -20.38
N GLN A 89 8.34 -7.24 -20.56
CA GLN A 89 8.47 -8.70 -20.46
C GLN A 89 9.02 -9.17 -19.09
N LEU A 90 8.68 -8.43 -18.04
CA LEU A 90 9.09 -8.65 -16.66
C LEU A 90 7.88 -8.76 -15.72
N GLY A 91 6.68 -8.96 -16.28
CA GLY A 91 5.47 -9.18 -15.50
C GLY A 91 5.47 -10.52 -14.74
N PRO A 92 4.48 -10.73 -13.85
CA PRO A 92 4.39 -11.90 -12.98
C PRO A 92 4.33 -13.19 -13.78
N GLU A 93 3.56 -13.26 -14.86
CA GLU A 93 3.49 -14.46 -15.71
C GLU A 93 4.85 -14.87 -16.27
N THR A 94 5.70 -13.91 -16.65
CA THR A 94 7.03 -14.19 -17.18
C THR A 94 8.00 -14.59 -16.07
N LEU A 95 8.02 -13.83 -14.96
CA LEU A 95 9.00 -14.06 -13.90
C LEU A 95 8.67 -15.30 -13.04
N LEU A 96 7.39 -15.60 -12.81
CA LEU A 96 6.98 -16.80 -12.06
C LEU A 96 7.23 -18.09 -12.84
N LYS A 97 7.26 -18.05 -14.18
CA LYS A 97 7.73 -19.19 -14.99
C LYS A 97 9.21 -19.49 -14.76
N VAL A 98 10.02 -18.46 -14.51
CA VAL A 98 11.46 -18.60 -14.24
C VAL A 98 11.71 -18.98 -12.78
N ASN A 99 10.97 -18.38 -11.86
CA ASN A 99 11.07 -18.66 -10.42
C ASN A 99 9.67 -18.78 -9.80
N PRO A 100 9.12 -20.01 -9.71
CA PRO A 100 7.79 -20.24 -9.13
C PRO A 100 7.68 -19.91 -7.64
N LYS A 101 8.81 -19.76 -6.93
CA LYS A 101 8.86 -19.40 -5.50
C LYS A 101 8.92 -17.89 -5.27
N LEU A 102 9.06 -17.09 -6.33
CA LEU A 102 9.17 -15.64 -6.22
C LEU A 102 7.88 -15.02 -5.67
N VAL A 103 8.00 -14.25 -4.59
CA VAL A 103 6.93 -13.37 -4.13
C VAL A 103 6.98 -12.09 -4.96
N TYR A 104 6.04 -11.95 -5.88
CA TYR A 104 5.90 -10.77 -6.72
C TYR A 104 4.93 -9.78 -6.07
N ALA A 105 5.44 -8.70 -5.46
CA ALA A 105 4.64 -7.69 -4.78
C ALA A 105 4.43 -6.44 -5.65
N ARG A 106 3.17 -6.08 -5.87
CA ARG A 106 2.77 -4.91 -6.67
C ARG A 106 2.24 -3.79 -5.78
N LEU A 107 2.89 -2.64 -5.82
CA LEU A 107 2.55 -1.45 -5.03
C LEU A 107 1.95 -0.36 -5.94
N SER A 108 0.78 -0.64 -6.55
CA SER A 108 0.05 0.34 -7.35
C SER A 108 -1.09 0.98 -6.53
N GLY A 109 -1.32 2.28 -6.71
CA GLY A 109 -2.33 3.00 -5.92
C GLY A 109 -3.78 2.59 -6.22
N PHE A 110 -4.15 2.48 -7.50
CA PHE A 110 -5.49 2.06 -7.93
C PHE A 110 -5.61 0.55 -8.19
N GLY A 111 -4.62 -0.25 -7.80
CA GLY A 111 -4.62 -1.69 -8.05
C GLY A 111 -4.25 -2.07 -9.50
N GLN A 112 -4.59 -3.29 -9.89
CA GLN A 112 -4.23 -3.91 -11.19
C GLN A 112 -5.44 -4.09 -12.13
N SER A 113 -6.63 -3.68 -11.68
CA SER A 113 -7.89 -3.81 -12.41
C SER A 113 -8.80 -2.59 -12.16
N GLY A 114 -9.84 -2.44 -12.97
CA GLY A 114 -10.76 -1.30 -12.90
C GLY A 114 -10.34 -0.10 -13.74
N SER A 115 -11.25 0.88 -13.86
CA SER A 115 -11.11 2.06 -14.74
C SER A 115 -9.89 2.93 -14.41
N PHE A 116 -9.50 3.02 -13.15
CA PHE A 116 -8.37 3.82 -12.70
C PHE A 116 -7.03 3.08 -12.65
N SER A 117 -6.97 1.78 -12.98
CA SER A 117 -5.74 0.97 -12.88
C SER A 117 -4.55 1.50 -13.70
N LYS A 118 -4.84 2.22 -14.79
CA LYS A 118 -3.84 2.85 -15.67
C LYS A 118 -3.61 4.34 -15.37
N ALA A 119 -4.42 4.92 -14.48
CA ALA A 119 -4.33 6.33 -14.12
C ALA A 119 -3.09 6.59 -13.25
N ALA A 120 -2.47 7.76 -13.44
CA ALA A 120 -1.52 8.28 -12.48
C ALA A 120 -2.27 8.75 -11.22
N GLY A 121 -1.59 8.67 -10.08
CA GLY A 121 -2.14 9.19 -8.84
C GLY A 121 -1.04 9.41 -7.82
N HIS A 122 -1.35 10.26 -6.87
CA HIS A 122 -0.61 10.47 -5.63
C HIS A 122 -1.51 10.16 -4.44
N ASP A 123 -0.90 10.13 -3.27
CA ASP A 123 -1.55 9.90 -1.98
C ASP A 123 -2.88 10.65 -1.83
N ILE A 124 -2.91 11.94 -2.18
CA ILE A 124 -4.12 12.76 -2.08
C ILE A 124 -5.26 12.25 -2.98
N ASN A 125 -4.97 11.72 -4.17
CA ASN A 125 -5.98 11.16 -5.06
C ASN A 125 -6.58 9.88 -4.47
N TYR A 126 -5.73 9.02 -3.90
CA TYR A 126 -6.17 7.76 -3.31
C TYR A 126 -7.01 8.00 -2.05
N VAL A 127 -6.58 8.91 -1.18
CA VAL A 127 -7.33 9.31 0.03
C VAL A 127 -8.63 10.04 -0.33
N ALA A 128 -8.63 10.84 -1.40
CA ALA A 128 -9.82 11.51 -1.88
C ALA A 128 -10.91 10.52 -2.29
N LEU A 129 -10.54 9.48 -3.04
CA LEU A 129 -11.47 8.53 -3.62
C LEU A 129 -11.86 7.39 -2.67
N SER A 130 -11.05 7.09 -1.65
CA SER A 130 -11.34 6.02 -0.67
C SER A 130 -12.41 6.38 0.37
N GLY A 131 -13.01 7.57 0.28
CA GLY A 131 -13.88 8.12 1.32
C GLY A 131 -13.14 8.73 2.51
N GLY A 132 -11.79 8.65 2.52
CA GLY A 132 -10.94 9.30 3.54
C GLY A 132 -10.99 10.83 3.51
N ARG A 133 -11.45 11.43 2.40
CA ARG A 133 -11.68 12.88 2.30
C ARG A 133 -12.92 13.40 3.02
N ASN A 134 -13.71 12.57 3.70
CA ASN A 134 -14.74 13.11 4.62
C ASN A 134 -14.13 13.77 5.87
N GLY A 135 -12.80 13.77 6.03
CA GLY A 135 -12.08 14.53 7.06
C GLY A 135 -11.47 15.88 6.60
N ILE A 136 -11.49 16.22 5.30
CA ILE A 136 -10.80 17.40 4.74
C ILE A 136 -11.75 18.58 4.42
N LEU A 137 -13.05 18.47 4.69
CA LEU A 137 -14.04 19.56 4.52
C LEU A 137 -13.74 20.85 5.33
N LYS A 138 -12.61 20.94 6.05
CA LYS A 138 -12.16 22.16 6.74
C LYS A 138 -11.20 23.06 5.95
N PHE A 139 -10.67 22.63 4.80
CA PHE A 139 -9.63 23.41 4.09
C PHE A 139 -10.01 23.94 2.71
N PHE A 140 -11.16 23.54 2.16
CA PHE A 140 -11.70 24.12 0.94
C PHE A 140 -13.20 24.34 1.12
N PRO A 141 -13.68 25.58 1.27
CA PRO A 141 -15.11 25.84 1.19
C PRO A 141 -15.50 25.59 -0.26
N VAL A 142 -16.29 24.53 -0.49
CA VAL A 142 -17.12 24.46 -1.68
C VAL A 142 -18.34 25.31 -1.34
N GLU A 143 -18.34 26.56 -1.78
CA GLU A 143 -19.57 27.33 -1.86
C GLU A 143 -20.54 26.63 -2.82
N ASP A 144 -21.80 26.61 -2.42
CA ASP A 144 -22.95 26.03 -3.10
C ASP A 144 -22.97 24.50 -3.29
N SER A 145 -23.62 23.84 -2.34
CA SER A 145 -24.60 22.81 -2.70
C SER A 145 -25.71 22.75 -1.65
N ALA A 146 -26.86 23.32 -2.01
CA ALA A 146 -28.09 23.35 -1.24
C ALA A 146 -28.56 21.93 -0.86
N HIS A 147 -28.46 21.57 0.43
CA HIS A 147 -29.24 20.49 1.03
C HIS A 147 -29.73 20.95 2.40
N GLY A 148 -31.05 20.98 2.56
CA GLY A 148 -31.78 21.73 3.58
C GLY A 148 -31.47 21.38 5.04
N ALA A 149 -31.48 22.42 5.87
CA ALA A 149 -31.49 22.31 7.33
C ALA A 149 -32.88 21.88 7.83
N VAL A 150 -32.93 20.90 8.73
CA VAL A 150 -34.09 20.64 9.59
C VAL A 150 -33.63 20.43 11.03
N GLY A 151 -34.05 21.34 11.92
CA GLY A 151 -34.53 21.02 13.26
C GLY A 151 -33.52 20.68 14.36
N THR A 152 -33.31 21.67 15.24
CA THR A 152 -32.76 21.62 16.60
C THR A 152 -33.15 20.41 17.46
N ALA A 153 -32.18 19.71 18.08
CA ALA A 153 -32.16 19.31 19.50
C ALA A 153 -30.89 18.50 19.83
N THR A 154 -30.05 19.08 20.70
CA THR A 154 -28.92 18.44 21.39
C THR A 154 -29.37 17.28 22.27
N ARG A 155 -28.95 16.05 21.94
CA ARG A 155 -28.68 14.99 22.92
C ARG A 155 -27.80 13.91 22.30
N THR A 156 -26.54 13.85 22.71
CA THR A 156 -25.62 12.76 22.36
C THR A 156 -26.10 11.48 23.03
N LYS A 157 -26.97 10.74 22.35
CA LYS A 157 -27.24 9.33 22.66
C LYS A 157 -26.18 8.51 21.94
N TYR A 158 -25.48 7.66 22.68
CA TYR A 158 -24.52 6.69 22.15
C TYR A 158 -25.16 5.89 21.01
N VAL A 159 -24.79 6.23 19.77
CA VAL A 159 -25.10 5.39 18.62
C VAL A 159 -24.15 4.21 18.69
N ARG A 160 -24.71 3.04 18.98
CA ARG A 160 -24.06 1.75 18.82
C ARG A 160 -23.62 1.63 17.36
N TRP A 161 -22.34 1.82 17.08
CA TRP A 161 -21.79 1.72 15.73
C TRP A 161 -21.94 0.28 15.21
N ARG A 162 -22.89 0.07 14.32
CA ARG A 162 -22.82 -0.98 13.31
C ARG A 162 -22.05 -0.40 12.13
N VAL A 163 -20.76 -0.72 12.02
CA VAL A 163 -19.97 -0.37 10.84
C VAL A 163 -20.39 -1.30 9.71
N THR A 164 -21.27 -0.81 8.83
CA THR A 164 -21.53 -1.43 7.54
C THR A 164 -21.23 -0.39 6.47
N PHE A 165 -19.98 -0.29 6.00
CA PHE A 165 -19.66 0.37 4.74
C PHE A 165 -18.40 -0.23 4.12
N LEU A 166 -18.56 -0.86 2.97
CA LEU A 166 -17.54 -0.98 1.94
C LEU A 166 -18.26 -0.68 0.62
N TYR A 167 -18.03 0.52 0.08
CA TYR A 167 -18.38 0.83 -1.30
C TYR A 167 -17.27 0.24 -2.18
N ASN A 168 -17.61 -0.72 -3.03
CA ASN A 168 -16.67 -1.29 -3.98
C ASN A 168 -16.55 -0.34 -5.18
N LEU A 169 -15.46 0.43 -5.24
CA LEU A 169 -15.16 1.33 -6.36
C LEU A 169 -14.92 0.60 -7.70
N GLN A 170 -14.83 -0.74 -7.73
CA GLN A 170 -14.55 -1.48 -8.96
C GLN A 170 -15.80 -1.80 -9.78
N ASP A 171 -17.00 -1.86 -9.19
CA ASP A 171 -18.15 -2.51 -9.85
C ASP A 171 -19.52 -1.80 -9.67
N SER A 172 -19.54 -0.61 -9.06
CA SER A 172 -20.74 0.26 -8.90
C SER A 172 -22.00 -0.45 -8.36
N ARG A 173 -21.88 -1.54 -7.62
CA ARG A 173 -22.99 -2.31 -7.03
C ARG A 173 -22.79 -2.56 -5.53
N TRP A 174 -23.89 -2.54 -4.78
CA TRP A 174 -23.94 -2.85 -3.35
C TRP A 174 -23.88 -4.37 -3.13
N GLY A 175 -22.95 -4.86 -2.30
CA GLY A 175 -22.87 -6.27 -1.94
C GLY A 175 -22.12 -6.49 -0.64
N VAL A 176 -22.59 -7.44 0.19
CA VAL A 176 -21.98 -7.84 1.46
C VAL A 176 -21.15 -9.10 1.24
N HIS A 177 -19.85 -9.08 1.58
CA HIS A 177 -19.01 -10.29 1.64
C HIS A 177 -18.28 -10.36 2.99
N GLY A 178 -18.54 -11.44 3.73
CA GLY A 178 -17.70 -11.91 4.84
C GLY A 178 -18.06 -11.38 6.24
N ARG A 179 -18.36 -12.31 7.16
CA ARG A 179 -18.52 -12.05 8.61
C ARG A 179 -17.32 -12.65 9.33
N TRP A 180 -16.41 -11.82 9.84
CA TRP A 180 -15.32 -12.27 10.72
C TRP A 180 -15.66 -11.95 12.19
N ARG A 181 -15.54 -12.94 13.07
CA ARG A 181 -15.57 -12.78 14.53
C ARG A 181 -14.20 -13.14 15.08
N ASN A 182 -13.45 -12.18 15.60
CA ASN A 182 -12.39 -12.48 16.56
C ASN A 182 -12.96 -12.28 17.97
N ARG A 183 -12.98 -13.36 18.77
CA ARG A 183 -13.07 -13.27 20.22
C ARG A 183 -11.65 -13.18 20.74
N THR A 184 -11.33 -12.10 21.44
CA THR A 184 -10.15 -12.04 22.32
C THR A 184 -10.67 -11.76 23.72
N PRO A 185 -10.30 -12.55 24.75
CA PRO A 185 -10.73 -12.26 26.11
C PRO A 185 -10.00 -11.02 26.63
N VAL A 186 -10.75 -10.10 27.24
CA VAL A 186 -10.19 -8.96 27.96
C VAL A 186 -9.92 -9.42 29.41
N LEU A 187 -8.66 -9.31 29.85
CA LEU A 187 -8.28 -9.43 31.25
C LEU A 187 -8.98 -8.32 32.07
N GLN A 188 -9.71 -8.69 33.12
CA GLN A 188 -10.30 -7.73 34.06
C GLN A 188 -9.19 -7.00 34.82
N ALA A 189 -9.17 -5.67 34.72
CA ALA A 189 -8.40 -4.83 35.63
C ALA A 189 -9.05 -4.86 37.02
N ALA A 190 -8.21 -5.06 38.04
CA ALA A 190 -8.61 -5.18 39.43
C ALA A 190 -9.16 -3.86 40.01
N GLY A 191 -10.33 -3.98 40.65
CA GLY A 191 -10.85 -3.22 41.79
C GLY A 191 -10.54 -1.72 41.94
N GLN A 192 -11.53 -0.87 41.72
CA GLN A 192 -11.66 0.40 42.44
C GLN A 192 -12.76 0.28 43.49
N ARG A 193 -12.37 0.33 44.77
CA ARG A 193 -13.26 0.43 45.93
C ARG A 193 -13.78 1.86 46.04
N THR A 194 -15.08 1.93 46.32
CA THR A 194 -15.86 3.11 46.69
C THR A 194 -15.30 3.83 47.91
N TRP A 195 -15.28 5.16 47.88
CA TRP A 195 -15.32 6.00 49.07
C TRP A 195 -16.38 7.09 48.90
N THR A 196 -17.33 7.09 49.83
CA THR A 196 -18.41 8.06 50.04
C THR A 196 -17.89 9.38 50.61
N GLN A 197 -18.63 10.45 50.32
CA GLN A 197 -18.41 11.82 50.77
C GLN A 197 -18.37 11.97 52.31
N VAL A 198 -17.50 12.85 52.79
CA VAL A 198 -17.78 13.86 53.83
C VAL A 198 -17.20 15.18 53.33
#